data_AF-A0A350YRC6-F1
#
_entry.id   AF-A0A350YRC6-F1
#
_cell.length_a   1.000
_cell.length_b   1.000
_cell.length_c   1.000
_cell.angle_alpha   90.00
_cell.angle_beta   90.00
_cell.angle_gamma   90.00
#
_symmetry.space_group_name_H-M   'P 1'
#
loop_
_entity.id
_entity.type
_entity.pdbx_description
1 polymer ?
#
loop_
_entity_poly.entity_id
_entity_poly.type
_entity_poly.pdbx_seq_one_letter_code
_entity_poly.pdbx_strand_id
1 'polypeptide(L)' 'MEIQVIQIGNSKGIILSRAILERYNIQNKVVLDLRKNHINITPLTQSREGWENSLNEMNSKG' A
#
# COMPACT_ATOMS: atom_id res chain seq x y z
N MET A 1 5.71 -14.23 12.70
CA MET A 1 6.35 -14.82 11.51
C MET A 1 7.71 -14.19 11.38
N GLU A 2 8.76 -14.99 11.33
CA GLU A 2 10.12 -14.50 11.06
C GLU A 2 10.34 -14.56 9.55
N ILE A 3 10.91 -13.49 8.99
CA ILE A 3 11.24 -13.37 7.57
C ILE A 3 12.66 -12.85 7.44
N GLN A 4 13.40 -13.40 6.49
CA GLN A 4 14.77 -12.96 6.25
C GLN A 4 14.78 -11.59 5.57
N VAL A 5 15.70 -10.74 6.01
CA VAL A 5 16.06 -9.52 5.29
C VAL A 5 17.14 -9.89 4.28
N ILE A 6 16.84 -9.68 3.00
CA ILE A 6 17.73 -10.03 1.89
C ILE A 6 18.33 -8.78 1.24
N GLN A 7 19.49 -8.94 0.61
CA GLN A 7 20.12 -7.90 -0.18
C GLN A 7 19.36 -7.72 -1.52
N ILE A 8 19.04 -6.47 -1.89
CA ILE A 8 18.43 -6.10 -3.16
C ILE A 8 19.27 -4.97 -3.76
N GLY A 9 20.23 -5.31 -4.62
CA GLY A 9 21.21 -4.34 -5.14
C GLY A 9 22.04 -3.73 -4.01
N ASN A 10 22.01 -2.40 -3.87
CA ASN A 10 22.66 -1.67 -2.76
C ASN A 10 21.77 -1.51 -1.51
N SER A 11 20.56 -2.04 -1.55
CA SER A 11 19.55 -1.93 -0.48
C SER A 11 19.28 -3.28 0.18
N LYS A 12 18.45 -3.25 1.21
CA LYS A 12 17.90 -4.44 1.86
C LYS A 12 16.38 -4.44 1.79
N GLY A 13 15.78 -5.61 1.69
CA GLY A 13 14.33 -5.76 1.67
C GLY A 13 13.85 -7.07 2.26
N ILE A 14 12.53 -7.19 2.33
CA ILE A 14 11.82 -8.42 2.73
C ILE A 14 10.94 -8.87 1.57
N ILE A 15 10.69 -10.18 1.46
CA ILE A 15 9.75 -10.74 0.49
C ILE A 15 8.44 -11.06 1.21
N LEU A 16 7.36 -10.42 0.79
CA LEU A 16 6.01 -10.77 1.25
C LEU A 16 5.44 -11.84 0.32
N SER A 17 4.89 -12.91 0.89
CA SER A 17 4.25 -13.97 0.11
C SER A 17 2.96 -13.44 -0.55
N ARG A 18 2.54 -14.10 -1.64
CA ARG A 18 1.29 -13.76 -2.34
C ARG A 18 0.09 -13.73 -1.40
N ALA A 19 0.03 -14.69 -0.46
CA ALA A 19 -1.03 -14.77 0.55
C ALA A 19 -1.07 -13.54 1.46
N ILE A 20 0.07 -12.95 1.83
CA ILE A 20 0.12 -11.72 2.62
C ILE A 20 -0.35 -10.53 1.78
N LEU A 21 0.13 -10.42 0.53
CA LEU A 21 -0.27 -9.34 -0.38
C LEU A 21 -1.79 -9.34 -0.62
N GLU A 22 -2.38 -10.50 -0.90
CA GLU A 22 -3.82 -10.68 -1.09
C GLU A 22 -4.61 -10.35 0.18
N ARG A 23 -4.20 -10.89 1.33
CA ARG A 23 -4.89 -10.69 2.62
C ARG A 23 -4.98 -9.20 3.01
N TYR A 24 -3.95 -8.42 2.71
CA TYR A 24 -3.90 -6.99 3.02
C TYR A 24 -4.17 -6.09 1.82
N ASN A 25 -4.61 -6.66 0.69
CA ASN A 25 -4.91 -5.94 -0.54
C ASN A 25 -3.79 -4.98 -0.98
N ILE A 26 -2.53 -5.42 -0.84
CA ILE A 26 -1.33 -4.68 -1.25
C ILE A 26 -1.09 -4.97 -2.73
N GLN A 27 -1.21 -3.94 -3.57
CA GLN A 27 -1.03 -4.07 -5.02
C GLN A 27 0.37 -3.66 -5.47
N ASN A 28 0.65 -2.35 -5.44
CA ASN A 28 1.85 -1.77 -6.05
C ASN A 28 2.63 -0.84 -5.11
N LYS A 29 1.96 -0.20 -4.15
CA LYS A 29 2.57 0.76 -3.24
C LYS A 29 2.06 0.58 -1.82
N VAL A 30 2.91 0.94 -0.87
CA VAL A 30 2.62 0.95 0.56
C VAL A 30 3.09 2.27 1.16
N VAL A 31 2.46 2.67 2.26
CA VAL A 31 2.96 3.74 3.12
C VAL A 31 3.78 3.11 4.24
N LEU A 32 4.98 3.66 4.47
CA LEU A 32 5.84 3.31 5.58
C LEU A 32 5.76 4.41 6.65
N ASP A 33 5.30 4.04 7.83
CA ASP A 33 5.21 4.92 8.98
C ASP A 33 6.24 4.46 10.04
N LEU A 34 7.27 5.28 10.22
CA LEU A 34 8.42 4.98 11.07
C LEU A 34 8.07 5.27 12.53
N ARG A 35 7.96 4.21 13.34
CA ARG A 35 7.73 4.31 14.78
C ARG A 35 9.02 3.99 15.54
N LYS A 36 9.05 4.30 16.83
CA LYS A 36 10.23 4.14 17.70
C LYS A 36 10.83 2.73 17.68
N ASN A 37 9.99 1.69 17.58
CA ASN A 37 10.42 0.29 17.71
C ASN A 37 10.05 -0.59 16.50
N HIS A 38 9.30 -0.05 15.53
CA HIS A 38 8.82 -0.82 14.39
C HIS A 38 8.46 0.12 13.23
N ILE A 39 8.26 -0.46 12.06
CA ILE A 39 7.70 0.23 10.91
C ILE A 39 6.29 -0.31 10.72
N ASN A 40 5.31 0.58 10.59
CA ASN A 40 3.97 0.19 10.18
C ASN A 40 3.88 0.28 8.64
N ILE A 41 3.43 -0.81 8.01
CA ILE A 41 3.29 -0.91 6.55
C ILE A 41 1.81 -1.04 6.24
N THR A 42 1.26 -0.08 5.51
CA THR A 42 -0.14 -0.11 5.10
C THR A 42 -0.25 -0.03 3.58
N PRO A 43 -1.21 -0.74 2.95
CA PRO A 43 -1.45 -0.58 1.52
C PRO A 43 -1.75 0.88 1.22
N LEU A 44 -1.14 1.42 0.16
CA LEU A 44 -1.56 2.71 -0.34
C LEU A 44 -2.89 2.50 -1.07
N THR A 45 -4.00 2.76 -0.40
CA THR A 45 -5.31 2.83 -1.06
C THR A 45 -5.32 4.05 -1.96
N GLN A 46 -5.09 3.85 -3.26
CA GLN A 46 -5.63 4.77 -4.27
C GLN A 46 -7.15 4.58 -4.26
N SER A 47 -7.80 5.12 -3.23
CA SER A 47 -9.26 5.18 -3.16
C SER A 47 -9.71 6.20 -4.19
N ARG A 48 -9.70 5.79 -5.46
CA ARG A 48 -10.31 6.51 -6.59
C ARG A 48 -10.11 8.02 -6.54
N GLU A 49 -8.85 8.48 -6.63
CA GLU A 49 -8.59 9.87 -7.02
C GLU A 49 -9.39 10.17 -8.31
N GLY A 50 -10.37 11.08 -8.22
CA GLY A 50 -11.23 11.45 -9.35
C GLY A 50 -12.69 10.98 -9.27
N TRP A 51 -13.06 10.06 -8.37
CA TRP A 51 -14.48 9.69 -8.22
C TRP A 51 -15.34 10.80 -7.63
N GLU A 52 -14.80 11.62 -6.71
CA GLU A 52 -15.50 12.83 -6.24
C GLU A 52 -15.79 13.79 -7.41
N ASN A 53 -14.84 13.95 -8.34
CA ASN A 53 -15.03 14.80 -9.51
C ASN A 53 -16.14 14.26 -10.41
N SER A 54 -16.15 12.95 -10.68
CA SER A 54 -17.21 12.31 -11.47
C SER A 54 -18.58 12.32 -10.78
N LEU A 55 -18.64 12.16 -9.45
CA LEU A 55 -19.88 12.25 -8.68
C LEU A 55 -20.43 13.69 -8.66
N ASN A 56 -19.58 14.70 -8.49
CA ASN A 56 -19.98 16.11 -8.55
C ASN A 56 -20.47 16.51 -9.95
N GLU A 57 -19.85 16.00 -11.00
CA GLU A 57 -20.27 16.26 -12.38
C GLU A 57 -21.61 15.59 -12.72
N MET A 58 -21.89 14.42 -12.13
CA MET A 58 -23.20 13.76 -12.24
C MET A 58 -24.29 14.51 -11.45
N ASN A 59 -24.00 14.97 -10.23
CA ASN A 59 -24.95 15.74 -9.41
C ASN A 59 -25.26 17.14 -9.94
N SER A 60 -24.34 17.76 -10.68
CA SER A 60 -24.55 19.10 -11.27
C SER A 60 -25.30 19.08 -12.60
N LYS A 61 -25.49 17.90 -13.20
CA LYS A 61 -26.19 17.69 -14.48
C LYS A 61 -27.58 17.04 -14.32
N GLY A 62 -28.04 16.80 -13.09
CA GLY A 62 -29.40 16.35 -12.76
C GLY A 62 -30.18 17.45 -12.06
#